data_AF-A0A1G2RG01-F1
#
_entry.id   AF-A0A1G2RG01-F1
#
_cell.length_a   1.000
_cell.length_b   1.000
_cell.length_c   1.000
_cell.angle_alpha   90.00
_cell.angle_beta   90.00
_cell.angle_gamma   90.00
#
_symmetry.space_group_name_H-M   'P 1'
#
loop_
_entity.id
_entity.type
_entity.pdbx_description
1 polymer ?
#
loop_
_entity_poly.entity_id
_entity_poly.type
_entity_poly.pdbx_seq_one_letter_code
_entity_poly.pdbx_strand_id
1 'polypeptide(L)'
;MKNSETKIKYVSLFFILFLGLFVHNNVSAATIGETRNFNVDSSYDSQKRKEISATLVAGGNKLYFYVDSALWQSFSDKDRIQMTSNLFNLFDEFDGRIYPVLISNFGSEWNPGIDKDSKITVLFHPLRKGAGGYFNEINEYSKFENPYSNEREMVYLNADYLASSWLKSLLAHEFTHLITFNQKERIQKIKEDIWLNEARAEYAVTLLGYNDVFQGSYLQKRVNDFLKNPDDPLIEWDNSLSDYGPINLFILYLVDHYGINILNDSLHYNKAGIESINYALGKNGYKEDFSQIFTNWTITALINDCSVGSKYCYRSRGMDSIKVLPTSNFVLADLPSDLTVNYSAREWTGNWQRILADRGLLAVAFNGAPGRNFKIAYVLCDLGDQCLVEFLNLDENNQGKIDMVDSGKYPYFILIPTLQDIDSSIGSAMFFLNIKTAGQNDGQAKQQKINFLKSEITRLQAQLAVLQDKNDSFCEAINGNLYFGMSNNSEVRCLQKFLKSQTVYPEGLITGNFLALTKSAVIRFQEKYASEILNPLGLEKGTGYVGERTRDKINQFLVV
;
A
#
# COMPACT_ATOMS: atom_id res chain seq x y z
N MET A 1 21.06 -84.02 43.71
CA MET A 1 20.40 -85.31 43.46
C MET A 1 18.89 -85.10 43.50
N LYS A 2 18.20 -85.47 42.42
CA LYS A 2 16.75 -85.80 42.27
C LYS A 2 15.75 -84.65 42.58
N ASN A 3 14.94 -84.22 41.60
CA ASN A 3 13.62 -84.81 41.19
C ASN A 3 12.78 -85.20 42.40
N SER A 4 11.50 -84.91 42.56
CA SER A 4 10.37 -84.34 41.79
C SER A 4 9.28 -84.14 42.86
N GLU A 5 8.29 -83.28 42.74
CA GLU A 5 6.99 -83.64 42.17
C GLU A 5 6.03 -82.45 42.23
N THR A 6 5.24 -82.41 41.18
CA THR A 6 4.17 -81.50 40.79
C THR A 6 3.01 -81.47 41.79
N LYS A 7 2.48 -80.28 42.11
CA LYS A 7 1.07 -80.12 42.51
C LYS A 7 0.44 -78.93 41.77
N ILE A 8 -0.49 -79.30 40.90
CA ILE A 8 -1.41 -78.47 40.14
C ILE A 8 -2.38 -77.78 41.11
N LYS A 9 -2.58 -76.46 40.98
CA LYS A 9 -3.76 -75.76 41.49
C LYS A 9 -4.44 -75.03 40.33
N TYR A 10 -5.70 -75.38 40.15
CA TYR A 10 -6.63 -74.84 39.17
C TYR A 10 -6.83 -73.33 39.39
N VAL A 11 -6.61 -72.54 38.33
CA VAL A 11 -7.14 -71.18 38.21
C VAL A 11 -8.07 -71.19 37.02
N SER A 12 -9.36 -70.99 37.31
CA SER A 12 -10.43 -70.93 36.32
C SER A 12 -10.19 -69.80 35.31
N LEU A 13 -10.07 -70.13 34.04
CA LEU A 13 -10.14 -69.16 32.93
C LEU A 13 -11.58 -68.67 32.81
N PHE A 14 -11.82 -67.40 33.11
CA PHE A 14 -13.00 -66.68 32.63
C PHE A 14 -12.69 -66.17 31.22
N PHE A 15 -13.31 -66.78 30.21
CA PHE A 15 -13.39 -66.23 28.86
C PHE A 15 -14.38 -65.06 28.88
N ILE A 16 -13.89 -63.83 29.01
CA ILE A 16 -14.70 -62.65 28.73
C ILE A 16 -14.60 -62.40 27.23
N LEU A 17 -15.69 -62.75 26.54
CA LEU A 17 -15.96 -62.41 25.15
C LEU A 17 -16.08 -60.88 25.08
N PHE A 18 -14.98 -60.19 24.77
CA PHE A 18 -15.00 -58.76 24.49
C PHE A 18 -15.67 -58.57 23.12
N LEU A 19 -17.00 -58.37 23.13
CA LEU A 19 -17.71 -57.83 21.97
C LEU A 19 -17.15 -56.42 21.77
N GLY A 20 -16.22 -56.28 20.82
CA GLY A 20 -15.74 -54.99 20.38
C GLY A 20 -16.91 -54.19 19.82
N LEU A 21 -17.46 -53.29 20.62
CA LEU A 21 -18.21 -52.15 20.12
C LEU A 21 -17.22 -51.29 19.35
N PHE A 22 -17.05 -51.59 18.07
CA PHE A 22 -16.54 -50.65 17.10
C PHE A 22 -17.49 -49.45 17.10
N VAL A 23 -17.16 -48.41 17.86
CA VAL A 23 -17.70 -47.08 17.62
C VAL A 23 -17.16 -46.66 16.26
N HIS A 24 -17.90 -47.01 15.21
CA HIS A 24 -17.74 -46.35 13.92
C HIS A 24 -18.10 -44.90 14.17
N ASN A 25 -17.09 -44.03 14.23
CA ASN A 25 -17.29 -42.60 14.02
C ASN A 25 -17.86 -42.47 12.61
N ASN A 26 -19.18 -42.46 12.50
CA ASN A 26 -19.86 -42.11 11.27
C ASN A 26 -19.47 -40.67 10.96
N VAL A 27 -18.54 -40.48 10.02
CA VAL A 27 -18.34 -39.19 9.36
C VAL A 27 -19.61 -38.96 8.54
N SER A 28 -20.60 -38.31 9.15
CA SER A 28 -21.78 -37.87 8.42
C SER A 28 -21.35 -36.73 7.52
N ALA A 29 -21.45 -36.94 6.20
CA ALA A 29 -21.26 -35.85 5.24
C ALA A 29 -22.24 -34.72 5.58
N ALA A 30 -21.73 -33.48 5.67
CA ALA A 30 -22.58 -32.32 5.95
C ALA A 30 -23.61 -32.14 4.82
N THR A 31 -24.86 -31.87 5.19
CA THR A 31 -25.97 -31.77 4.22
C THR A 31 -26.33 -30.31 3.97
N ILE A 32 -26.51 -29.90 2.72
CA ILE A 32 -26.95 -28.52 2.41
C ILE A 32 -28.28 -28.23 3.14
N GLY A 33 -28.34 -27.07 3.81
CA GLY A 33 -29.45 -26.68 4.67
C GLY A 33 -29.30 -27.09 6.14
N GLU A 34 -28.31 -27.94 6.48
CA GLU A 34 -27.96 -28.25 7.86
C GLU A 34 -27.52 -26.99 8.59
N THR A 35 -27.95 -26.84 9.85
CA THR A 35 -27.59 -25.71 10.70
C THR A 35 -26.71 -26.18 11.85
N ARG A 36 -25.65 -25.42 12.15
CA ARG A 36 -24.70 -25.69 13.24
C ARG A 36 -24.40 -24.43 14.04
N ASN A 37 -23.98 -24.59 15.29
CA ASN A 37 -23.50 -23.48 16.10
C ASN A 37 -21.99 -23.33 15.95
N PHE A 38 -21.52 -22.09 15.84
CA PHE A 38 -20.12 -21.72 15.74
C PHE A 38 -19.79 -20.67 16.79
N ASN A 39 -18.67 -20.86 17.49
CA ASN A 39 -18.04 -19.81 18.28
C ASN A 39 -17.45 -18.74 17.35
N VAL A 40 -17.64 -17.47 17.70
CA VAL A 40 -17.15 -16.31 16.96
C VAL A 40 -16.47 -15.32 17.90
N ASP A 41 -15.54 -14.52 17.38
CA ASP A 41 -14.92 -13.47 18.16
C ASP A 41 -15.83 -12.24 18.26
N SER A 42 -16.26 -11.93 19.49
CA SER A 42 -17.11 -10.77 19.80
C SER A 42 -16.46 -9.40 19.49
N SER A 43 -15.15 -9.33 19.33
CA SER A 43 -14.45 -8.12 18.90
C SER A 43 -14.62 -7.83 17.40
N TYR A 44 -14.89 -8.88 16.60
CA TYR A 44 -15.15 -8.78 15.17
C TYR A 44 -16.64 -8.81 14.83
N ASP A 45 -17.47 -9.55 15.57
CA ASP A 45 -18.91 -9.62 15.31
C ASP A 45 -19.59 -8.25 15.54
N SER A 46 -20.39 -7.80 14.57
CA SER A 46 -21.05 -6.49 14.62
C SER A 46 -22.03 -6.34 15.79
N GLN A 47 -22.55 -7.46 16.32
CA GLN A 47 -23.48 -7.50 17.45
C GLN A 47 -22.80 -7.99 18.74
N LYS A 48 -21.47 -8.15 18.74
CA LYS A 48 -20.66 -8.66 19.86
C LYS A 48 -21.12 -10.03 20.39
N ARG A 49 -21.69 -10.85 19.51
CA ARG A 49 -22.07 -12.23 19.85
C ARG A 49 -20.82 -13.08 20.06
N LYS A 50 -20.93 -14.15 20.83
CA LYS A 50 -19.86 -15.13 21.07
C LYS A 50 -20.10 -16.48 20.40
N GLU A 51 -21.35 -16.75 20.07
CA GLU A 51 -21.79 -17.92 19.33
C GLU A 51 -22.88 -17.50 18.35
N ILE A 52 -22.88 -18.09 17.16
CA ILE A 52 -23.93 -17.91 16.16
C ILE A 52 -24.40 -19.26 15.65
N SER A 53 -25.66 -19.33 15.25
CA SER A 53 -26.17 -20.45 14.45
C SER A 53 -25.99 -20.12 12.97
N ALA A 54 -25.43 -21.03 12.19
CA ALA A 54 -25.17 -20.83 10.77
C ALA A 54 -25.63 -22.03 9.93
N THR A 55 -26.20 -21.75 8.76
CA THR A 55 -26.71 -22.74 7.80
C THR A 55 -25.66 -23.03 6.74
N LEU A 56 -25.41 -24.32 6.44
CA LEU A 56 -24.61 -24.74 5.29
C LEU A 56 -25.38 -24.42 4.01
N VAL A 57 -24.96 -23.38 3.29
CA VAL A 57 -25.66 -22.93 2.07
C VAL A 57 -25.09 -23.55 0.80
N ALA A 58 -23.81 -23.95 0.83
CA ALA A 58 -23.15 -24.60 -0.29
C ALA A 58 -21.92 -25.40 0.17
N GLY A 59 -21.56 -26.46 -0.54
CA GLY A 59 -20.36 -27.27 -0.26
C GLY A 59 -19.68 -27.72 -1.55
N GLY A 60 -18.37 -27.45 -1.65
CA GLY A 60 -17.51 -27.84 -2.77
C GLY A 60 -16.60 -29.02 -2.43
N ASN A 61 -15.55 -29.23 -3.23
CA ASN A 61 -14.58 -30.31 -2.97
C ASN A 61 -13.68 -29.99 -1.78
N LYS A 62 -13.26 -28.73 -1.65
CA LYS A 62 -12.34 -28.27 -0.60
C LYS A 62 -12.97 -27.41 0.49
N LEU A 63 -14.18 -26.90 0.26
CA LEU A 63 -14.77 -25.86 1.11
C LEU A 63 -16.21 -26.20 1.54
N TYR A 64 -16.59 -25.74 2.72
CA TYR A 64 -17.98 -25.55 3.13
C TYR A 64 -18.27 -24.06 3.32
N PHE A 65 -19.40 -23.57 2.79
CA PHE A 65 -19.89 -22.22 3.05
C PHE A 65 -21.05 -22.24 4.03
N TYR A 66 -20.80 -21.74 5.24
CA TYR A 66 -21.82 -21.48 6.24
C TYR A 66 -22.15 -19.99 6.26
N VAL A 67 -23.43 -19.66 6.38
CA VAL A 67 -23.90 -18.27 6.54
C VAL A 67 -24.72 -18.20 7.82
N ASP A 68 -24.52 -17.14 8.61
CA ASP A 68 -25.36 -16.81 9.76
C ASP A 68 -26.85 -17.04 9.42
N SER A 69 -27.50 -17.93 10.17
CA SER A 69 -28.85 -18.41 9.86
C SER A 69 -29.87 -17.27 9.87
N ALA A 70 -29.74 -16.32 10.81
CA ALA A 70 -30.66 -15.19 10.90
C ALA A 70 -30.51 -14.26 9.69
N LEU A 71 -29.26 -14.01 9.26
CA LEU A 71 -28.98 -13.25 8.05
C LEU A 71 -29.51 -13.97 6.80
N TRP A 72 -29.20 -15.25 6.66
CA TRP A 72 -29.62 -16.04 5.50
C TRP A 72 -31.14 -16.08 5.36
N GLN A 73 -31.86 -16.20 6.48
CA GLN A 73 -33.32 -16.19 6.51
C GLN A 73 -33.90 -14.80 6.19
N SER A 74 -33.16 -13.72 6.44
CA SER A 74 -33.60 -12.36 6.12
C SER A 74 -33.58 -12.04 4.61
N PHE A 75 -32.78 -12.77 3.83
CA PHE A 75 -32.71 -12.60 2.39
C PHE A 75 -33.98 -13.06 1.69
N SER A 76 -34.37 -12.34 0.62
CA SER A 76 -35.43 -12.78 -0.28
C SER A 76 -35.00 -14.02 -1.06
N ASP A 77 -35.95 -14.78 -1.60
CA ASP A 77 -35.63 -15.96 -2.42
C ASP A 77 -34.73 -15.62 -3.62
N LYS A 78 -34.95 -14.45 -4.23
CA LYS A 78 -34.11 -13.94 -5.31
C LYS A 78 -32.68 -13.68 -4.84
N ASP A 79 -32.51 -13.06 -3.69
CA ASP A 79 -31.18 -12.76 -3.14
C ASP A 79 -30.45 -14.04 -2.75
N ARG A 80 -31.14 -15.01 -2.14
CA ARG A 80 -30.55 -16.32 -1.83
C ARG A 80 -30.04 -17.02 -3.08
N ILE A 81 -30.82 -17.04 -4.17
CA ILE A 81 -30.39 -17.61 -5.45
C ILE A 81 -29.12 -16.90 -5.96
N GLN A 82 -29.11 -15.57 -5.92
CA GLN A 82 -27.95 -14.78 -6.36
C GLN A 82 -26.71 -15.05 -5.50
N MET A 83 -26.83 -15.03 -4.17
CA MET A 83 -25.71 -15.28 -3.26
C MET A 83 -25.18 -16.70 -3.41
N THR A 84 -26.07 -17.69 -3.53
CA THR A 84 -25.66 -19.08 -3.81
C THR A 84 -24.90 -19.15 -5.15
N SER A 85 -25.32 -18.46 -6.20
CA SER A 85 -24.57 -18.39 -7.45
C SER A 85 -23.19 -17.74 -7.30
N ASN A 86 -23.08 -16.67 -6.52
CA ASN A 86 -21.79 -16.03 -6.24
C ASN A 86 -20.84 -16.97 -5.48
N LEU A 87 -21.37 -17.71 -4.51
CA LEU A 87 -20.62 -18.70 -3.74
C LEU A 87 -20.17 -19.89 -4.61
N PHE A 88 -20.99 -20.32 -5.58
CA PHE A 88 -20.55 -21.33 -6.56
C PHE A 88 -19.36 -20.86 -7.39
N ASN A 89 -19.40 -19.63 -7.91
CA ASN A 89 -18.25 -19.05 -8.62
C ASN A 89 -17.00 -18.95 -7.73
N LEU A 90 -17.19 -18.68 -6.43
CA LEU A 90 -16.10 -18.63 -5.47
C LEU A 90 -15.48 -20.01 -5.21
N PHE A 91 -16.26 -21.10 -5.21
CA PHE A 91 -15.71 -22.46 -5.15
C PHE A 91 -14.82 -22.74 -6.36
N ASP A 92 -15.31 -22.44 -7.57
CA ASP A 92 -14.57 -22.72 -8.80
C ASP A 92 -13.24 -21.94 -8.84
N GLU A 93 -13.28 -20.67 -8.42
CA GLU A 93 -12.07 -19.85 -8.28
C GLU A 93 -11.13 -20.40 -7.19
N PHE A 94 -11.69 -20.89 -6.07
CA PHE A 94 -10.88 -21.43 -4.99
C PHE A 94 -10.19 -22.74 -5.39
N ASP A 95 -10.94 -23.71 -5.88
CA ASP A 95 -10.45 -25.03 -6.28
C ASP A 95 -9.52 -24.93 -7.51
N GLY A 96 -9.88 -24.07 -8.48
CA GLY A 96 -9.16 -23.93 -9.74
C GLY A 96 -7.94 -23.01 -9.69
N ARG A 97 -7.90 -22.03 -8.77
CA ARG A 97 -6.86 -21.00 -8.74
C ARG A 97 -6.29 -20.73 -7.34
N ILE A 98 -7.12 -20.33 -6.37
CA ILE A 98 -6.63 -19.88 -5.05
C ILE A 98 -5.85 -20.99 -4.36
N TYR A 99 -6.46 -22.16 -4.19
CA TYR A 99 -5.86 -23.29 -3.51
C TYR A 99 -4.56 -23.75 -4.18
N PRO A 100 -4.52 -24.15 -5.47
CA PRO A 100 -3.27 -24.65 -6.07
C PRO A 100 -2.14 -23.60 -6.09
N VAL A 101 -2.45 -22.31 -6.32
CA VAL A 101 -1.42 -21.26 -6.33
C VAL A 101 -0.85 -21.03 -4.93
N LEU A 102 -1.70 -20.90 -3.91
CA LEU A 102 -1.21 -20.63 -2.55
C LEU A 102 -0.50 -21.84 -1.94
N ILE A 103 -1.00 -23.06 -2.15
CA ILE A 103 -0.36 -24.28 -1.66
C ILE A 103 1.02 -24.49 -2.28
N SER A 104 1.16 -24.25 -3.60
CA SER A 104 2.44 -24.41 -4.28
C SER A 104 3.48 -23.37 -3.88
N ASN A 105 3.06 -22.18 -3.43
CA ASN A 105 3.96 -21.09 -3.06
C ASN A 105 4.20 -20.97 -1.56
N PHE A 106 3.28 -21.43 -0.70
CA PHE A 106 3.37 -21.25 0.75
C PHE A 106 3.30 -22.55 1.55
N GLY A 107 2.99 -23.69 0.92
CA GLY A 107 2.79 -24.95 1.62
C GLY A 107 1.32 -25.16 2.01
N SER A 108 1.02 -26.28 2.65
CA SER A 108 -0.36 -26.68 2.94
C SER A 108 -0.93 -26.09 4.23
N GLU A 109 -2.25 -26.02 4.32
CA GLU A 109 -3.01 -26.00 5.57
C GLU A 109 -2.88 -27.32 6.34
N TRP A 110 -3.45 -27.41 7.55
CA TRP A 110 -3.62 -28.71 8.20
C TRP A 110 -4.64 -29.55 7.42
N ASN A 111 -4.19 -30.62 6.78
CA ASN A 111 -5.10 -31.49 6.02
C ASN A 111 -4.77 -32.96 6.30
N PRO A 112 -5.70 -33.79 6.83
CA PRO A 112 -7.14 -33.55 7.01
C PRO A 112 -7.51 -32.83 8.31
N GLY A 113 -6.60 -32.09 8.92
CA GLY A 113 -6.96 -31.19 10.01
C GLY A 113 -7.24 -31.83 11.37
N ILE A 114 -7.75 -31.01 12.29
CA ILE A 114 -8.08 -31.41 13.66
C ILE A 114 -9.34 -32.29 13.74
N ASP A 115 -10.36 -32.03 12.94
CA ASP A 115 -11.60 -32.84 12.88
C ASP A 115 -11.51 -34.02 11.90
N LYS A 116 -10.38 -34.18 11.22
CA LYS A 116 -10.14 -35.19 10.18
C LYS A 116 -11.00 -35.01 8.94
N ASP A 117 -11.60 -33.82 8.73
CA ASP A 117 -12.22 -33.43 7.47
C ASP A 117 -11.20 -32.63 6.62
N SER A 118 -10.99 -33.07 5.38
CA SER A 118 -10.09 -32.39 4.45
C SER A 118 -10.64 -31.06 3.91
N LYS A 119 -11.86 -30.69 4.27
CA LYS A 119 -12.54 -29.48 3.82
C LYS A 119 -12.44 -28.35 4.84
N ILE A 120 -12.11 -27.17 4.34
CA ILE A 120 -12.03 -25.94 5.13
C ILE A 120 -13.43 -25.33 5.26
N THR A 121 -13.78 -24.88 6.45
CA THR A 121 -15.04 -24.18 6.71
C THR A 121 -14.86 -22.68 6.50
N VAL A 122 -15.70 -22.06 5.69
CA VAL A 122 -15.77 -20.60 5.52
C VAL A 122 -17.09 -20.12 6.10
N LEU A 123 -17.02 -19.30 7.15
CA LEU A 123 -18.19 -18.80 7.87
C LEU A 123 -18.44 -17.32 7.56
N PHE A 124 -19.59 -17.04 6.94
CA PHE A 124 -20.06 -15.69 6.69
C PHE A 124 -20.95 -15.19 7.83
N HIS A 125 -20.55 -14.11 8.48
CA HIS A 125 -21.41 -13.40 9.43
C HIS A 125 -21.17 -11.88 9.40
N PRO A 126 -22.11 -11.06 9.91
CA PRO A 126 -21.96 -9.62 9.96
C PRO A 126 -20.80 -9.17 10.86
N LEU A 127 -19.71 -8.65 10.27
CA LEU A 127 -18.57 -8.12 11.03
C LEU A 127 -18.68 -6.61 11.26
N ARG A 128 -17.91 -6.09 12.22
CA ARG A 128 -17.76 -4.65 12.46
C ARG A 128 -17.24 -3.94 11.20
N LYS A 129 -17.62 -2.67 11.05
CA LYS A 129 -17.20 -1.84 9.92
C LYS A 129 -15.66 -1.81 9.83
N GLY A 130 -15.14 -2.08 8.63
CA GLY A 130 -13.71 -2.10 8.34
C GLY A 130 -13.08 -3.49 8.34
N ALA A 131 -13.73 -4.51 8.92
CA ALA A 131 -13.26 -5.89 8.87
C ALA A 131 -13.78 -6.60 7.60
N GLY A 132 -12.87 -7.17 6.81
CA GLY A 132 -13.20 -8.00 5.64
C GLY A 132 -13.33 -9.48 5.97
N GLY A 133 -12.53 -9.94 6.93
CA GLY A 133 -12.49 -11.30 7.44
C GLY A 133 -11.60 -11.37 8.67
N TYR A 134 -11.46 -12.57 9.22
CA TYR A 134 -10.40 -12.91 10.18
C TYR A 134 -10.14 -14.42 10.20
N PHE A 135 -8.95 -14.79 10.63
CA PHE A 135 -8.57 -16.13 11.06
C PHE A 135 -8.43 -16.17 12.58
N ASN A 136 -8.78 -17.30 13.19
CA ASN A 136 -8.63 -17.50 14.63
C ASN A 136 -8.03 -18.88 14.89
N GLU A 137 -6.78 -18.89 15.37
CA GLU A 137 -5.99 -20.08 15.63
C GLU A 137 -6.62 -20.99 16.68
N ILE A 138 -7.49 -20.47 17.56
CA ILE A 138 -8.15 -21.24 18.61
C ILE A 138 -8.93 -22.43 18.02
N ASN A 139 -9.45 -22.30 16.80
CA ASN A 139 -10.22 -23.34 16.13
C ASN A 139 -9.38 -24.58 15.77
N GLU A 140 -8.06 -24.45 15.77
CA GLU A 140 -7.09 -25.51 15.46
C GLU A 140 -6.68 -26.31 16.71
N TYR A 141 -7.30 -26.06 17.86
CA TYR A 141 -7.06 -26.77 19.11
C TYR A 141 -8.28 -27.55 19.55
N SER A 142 -8.09 -28.60 20.35
CA SER A 142 -9.22 -29.38 20.86
C SER A 142 -10.06 -28.54 21.83
N LYS A 143 -11.35 -28.84 21.98
CA LYS A 143 -12.22 -28.22 23.00
C LYS A 143 -11.76 -28.49 24.42
N PHE A 144 -10.95 -29.54 24.61
CA PHE A 144 -10.29 -29.81 25.88
C PHE A 144 -9.20 -28.78 26.18
N GLU A 145 -8.43 -28.36 25.18
CA GLU A 145 -7.40 -27.32 25.33
C GLU A 145 -8.00 -25.92 25.34
N ASN A 146 -9.00 -25.67 24.50
CA ASN A 146 -9.71 -24.41 24.44
C ASN A 146 -11.22 -24.59 24.21
N PRO A 147 -12.08 -24.31 25.21
CA PRO A 147 -13.52 -24.56 25.12
C PRO A 147 -14.25 -23.72 24.07
N TYR A 148 -13.62 -22.64 23.56
CA TYR A 148 -14.17 -21.79 22.50
C TYR A 148 -13.77 -22.25 21.09
N SER A 149 -12.98 -23.31 20.96
CA SER A 149 -12.61 -23.88 19.67
C SER A 149 -13.84 -24.42 18.92
N ASN A 150 -13.88 -24.18 17.61
CA ASN A 150 -14.79 -24.88 16.71
C ASN A 150 -14.22 -26.25 16.24
N GLU A 151 -12.98 -26.58 16.59
CA GLU A 151 -12.24 -27.80 16.20
C GLU A 151 -12.28 -28.02 14.69
N ARG A 152 -11.90 -27.00 13.90
CA ARG A 152 -12.00 -26.99 12.43
C ARG A 152 -10.98 -26.07 11.81
N GLU A 153 -10.47 -26.47 10.65
CA GLU A 153 -9.80 -25.59 9.71
C GLU A 153 -10.81 -24.61 9.13
N MET A 154 -10.78 -23.37 9.61
CA MET A 154 -11.81 -22.41 9.24
C MET A 154 -11.34 -20.96 9.17
N VAL A 155 -12.02 -20.21 8.31
CA VAL A 155 -11.86 -18.76 8.16
C VAL A 155 -13.22 -18.07 8.22
N TYR A 156 -13.21 -16.81 8.66
CA TYR A 156 -14.41 -16.00 8.81
C TYR A 156 -14.38 -14.87 7.79
N LEU A 157 -15.50 -14.64 7.10
CA LEU A 157 -15.62 -13.56 6.12
C LEU A 157 -16.82 -12.69 6.44
N ASN A 158 -16.69 -11.39 6.18
CA ASN A 158 -17.78 -10.46 6.39
C ASN A 158 -18.89 -10.67 5.35
N ALA A 159 -20.09 -10.97 5.83
CA ALA A 159 -21.24 -11.25 4.98
C ALA A 159 -21.67 -10.05 4.10
N ASP A 160 -21.27 -8.82 4.44
CA ASP A 160 -21.48 -7.63 3.62
C ASP A 160 -20.82 -7.75 2.22
N TYR A 161 -19.84 -8.63 2.06
CA TYR A 161 -19.11 -8.84 0.81
C TYR A 161 -19.65 -9.98 -0.05
N LEU A 162 -20.75 -10.65 0.33
CA LEU A 162 -21.32 -11.77 -0.44
C LEU A 162 -21.69 -11.40 -1.89
N ALA A 163 -22.01 -10.13 -2.13
CA ALA A 163 -22.29 -9.59 -3.47
C ALA A 163 -21.07 -8.94 -4.16
N SER A 164 -19.94 -8.86 -3.47
CA SER A 164 -18.79 -8.06 -3.89
C SER A 164 -17.80 -8.87 -4.72
N SER A 165 -17.19 -8.23 -5.73
CA SER A 165 -16.06 -8.80 -6.48
C SER A 165 -14.81 -9.02 -5.63
N TRP A 166 -14.75 -8.41 -4.45
CA TRP A 166 -13.63 -8.48 -3.50
C TRP A 166 -13.59 -9.80 -2.72
N LEU A 167 -14.67 -10.59 -2.77
CA LEU A 167 -14.85 -11.79 -1.96
C LEU A 167 -13.73 -12.81 -2.15
N LYS A 168 -13.25 -12.97 -3.39
CA LYS A 168 -12.13 -13.88 -3.70
C LYS A 168 -10.78 -13.40 -3.15
N SER A 169 -10.56 -12.08 -3.09
CA SER A 169 -9.37 -11.51 -2.49
C SER A 169 -9.37 -11.70 -0.98
N LEU A 170 -10.53 -11.49 -0.33
CA LEU A 170 -10.68 -11.73 1.11
C LEU A 170 -10.49 -13.21 1.46
N LEU A 171 -11.10 -14.13 0.71
CA LEU A 171 -10.90 -15.56 0.94
C LEU A 171 -9.43 -15.99 0.77
N ALA A 172 -8.74 -15.48 -0.25
CA ALA A 172 -7.32 -15.76 -0.44
C ALA A 172 -6.43 -15.21 0.69
N HIS A 173 -6.75 -14.01 1.18
CA HIS A 173 -6.09 -13.39 2.33
C HIS A 173 -6.24 -14.27 3.57
N GLU A 174 -7.47 -14.58 3.98
CA GLU A 174 -7.71 -15.37 5.19
C GLU A 174 -7.17 -16.80 5.08
N PHE A 175 -7.25 -17.41 3.90
CA PHE A 175 -6.69 -18.74 3.69
C PHE A 175 -5.15 -18.75 3.86
N THR A 176 -4.47 -17.64 3.55
CA THR A 176 -3.03 -17.51 3.77
C THR A 176 -2.67 -17.56 5.25
N HIS A 177 -3.51 -17.01 6.13
CA HIS A 177 -3.31 -17.14 7.58
C HIS A 177 -3.44 -18.59 8.06
N LEU A 178 -4.42 -19.34 7.54
CA LEU A 178 -4.57 -20.77 7.86
C LEU A 178 -3.35 -21.59 7.40
N ILE A 179 -2.81 -21.33 6.20
CA ILE A 179 -1.55 -21.92 5.74
C ILE A 179 -0.40 -21.53 6.68
N THR A 180 -0.29 -20.24 7.02
CA THR A 180 0.79 -19.72 7.86
C THR A 180 0.76 -20.36 9.24
N PHE A 181 -0.41 -20.50 9.86
CA PHE A 181 -0.57 -21.18 11.14
C PHE A 181 -0.01 -22.61 11.09
N ASN A 182 -0.35 -23.38 10.05
CA ASN A 182 0.23 -24.71 9.90
C ASN A 182 1.75 -24.65 9.73
N GLN A 183 2.21 -23.97 8.69
CA GLN A 183 3.61 -24.05 8.28
C GLN A 183 4.55 -23.47 9.33
N LYS A 184 4.12 -22.42 10.04
CA LYS A 184 4.93 -21.72 11.03
C LYS A 184 4.65 -22.17 12.45
N GLU A 185 3.43 -22.00 12.92
CA GLU A 185 3.12 -22.17 14.34
C GLU A 185 3.04 -23.65 14.71
N ARG A 186 2.42 -24.48 13.87
CA ARG A 186 2.29 -25.91 14.15
C ARG A 186 3.55 -26.70 13.82
N ILE A 187 4.10 -26.53 12.62
CA ILE A 187 5.26 -27.32 12.15
C ILE A 187 6.56 -26.80 12.76
N GLN A 188 6.83 -25.49 12.67
CA GLN A 188 8.08 -24.91 13.18
C GLN A 188 8.02 -24.58 14.69
N LYS A 189 6.84 -24.60 15.30
CA LYS A 189 6.64 -24.32 16.74
C LYS A 189 7.09 -22.93 17.14
N ILE A 190 6.87 -21.95 16.27
CA ILE A 190 7.16 -20.54 16.53
C ILE A 190 6.03 -19.67 16.00
N LYS A 191 5.65 -18.64 16.76
CA LYS A 191 4.68 -17.64 16.32
C LYS A 191 5.35 -16.68 15.32
N GLU A 192 4.66 -16.34 14.24
CA GLU A 192 5.15 -15.34 13.29
C GLU A 192 4.93 -13.93 13.83
N ASP A 193 5.78 -12.99 13.42
CA ASP A 193 5.52 -11.57 13.63
C ASP A 193 4.25 -11.16 12.85
N ILE A 194 3.36 -10.40 13.50
CA ILE A 194 2.06 -10.05 12.93
C ILE A 194 2.21 -9.36 11.57
N TRP A 195 3.13 -8.38 11.45
CA TRP A 195 3.36 -7.64 10.21
C TRP A 195 3.71 -8.56 9.03
N LEU A 196 4.49 -9.62 9.27
CA LEU A 196 4.95 -10.53 8.23
C LEU A 196 3.88 -11.58 7.87
N ASN A 197 3.08 -12.00 8.85
CA ASN A 197 1.89 -12.81 8.60
C ASN A 197 0.90 -12.06 7.68
N GLU A 198 0.62 -10.79 7.99
CA GLU A 198 -0.25 -9.92 7.19
C GLU A 198 0.35 -9.59 5.83
N ALA A 199 1.66 -9.33 5.76
CA ALA A 199 2.33 -9.05 4.49
C ALA A 199 2.20 -10.21 3.50
N ARG A 200 2.29 -11.47 3.96
CA ARG A 200 2.07 -12.64 3.09
C ARG A 200 0.61 -12.74 2.61
N ALA A 201 -0.35 -12.49 3.50
CA ALA A 201 -1.77 -12.53 3.16
C ALA A 201 -2.16 -11.41 2.17
N GLU A 202 -1.62 -10.20 2.37
CA GLU A 202 -1.77 -9.07 1.44
C GLU A 202 -1.13 -9.37 0.07
N TYR A 203 0.06 -9.98 0.06
CA TYR A 203 0.74 -10.36 -1.19
C TYR A 203 0.02 -11.49 -1.93
N ALA A 204 -0.66 -12.41 -1.23
CA ALA A 204 -1.41 -13.51 -1.85
C ALA A 204 -2.43 -13.00 -2.90
N VAL A 205 -3.06 -11.84 -2.65
CA VAL A 205 -3.99 -11.20 -3.59
C VAL A 205 -3.28 -10.79 -4.89
N THR A 206 -2.08 -10.22 -4.79
CA THR A 206 -1.25 -9.88 -5.96
C THR A 206 -0.76 -11.13 -6.68
N LEU A 207 -0.29 -12.14 -5.93
CA LEU A 207 0.20 -13.41 -6.49
C LEU A 207 -0.87 -14.11 -7.34
N LEU A 208 -2.14 -13.97 -6.96
CA LEU A 208 -3.28 -14.51 -7.71
C LEU A 208 -3.66 -13.70 -8.95
N GLY A 209 -3.04 -12.54 -9.18
CA GLY A 209 -3.33 -11.63 -10.30
C GLY A 209 -4.59 -10.77 -10.10
N TYR A 210 -5.12 -10.69 -8.87
CA TYR A 210 -6.33 -9.91 -8.60
C TYR A 210 -6.09 -8.39 -8.59
N ASN A 211 -4.83 -7.97 -8.65
CA ASN A 211 -4.39 -6.58 -8.75
C ASN A 211 -3.87 -6.18 -10.14
N ASP A 212 -3.96 -7.07 -11.15
CA ASP A 212 -3.45 -6.82 -12.52
C ASP A 212 -4.06 -5.57 -13.16
N VAL A 213 -5.33 -5.31 -12.87
CA VAL A 213 -5.99 -4.05 -13.18
C VAL A 213 -5.91 -3.16 -11.94
N PHE A 214 -4.98 -2.20 -11.96
CA PHE A 214 -4.74 -1.33 -10.79
C PHE A 214 -5.99 -0.50 -10.39
N GLN A 215 -6.70 0.10 -11.36
CA GLN A 215 -7.84 0.96 -11.04
C GLN A 215 -9.00 0.18 -10.42
N GLY A 216 -9.44 0.61 -9.24
CA GLY A 216 -10.50 -0.03 -8.46
C GLY A 216 -10.06 -1.31 -7.74
N SER A 217 -8.77 -1.65 -7.76
CA SER A 217 -8.25 -2.86 -7.12
C SER A 217 -8.03 -2.72 -5.62
N TYR A 218 -7.78 -3.87 -4.99
CA TYR A 218 -7.31 -3.96 -3.62
C TYR A 218 -5.99 -3.22 -3.41
N LEU A 219 -5.05 -3.38 -4.34
CA LEU A 219 -3.76 -2.68 -4.32
C LEU A 219 -3.91 -1.16 -4.36
N GLN A 220 -4.79 -0.61 -5.21
CA GLN A 220 -5.00 0.84 -5.24
C GLN A 220 -5.47 1.39 -3.90
N LYS A 221 -6.33 0.65 -3.18
CA LYS A 221 -6.74 1.03 -1.83
C LYS A 221 -5.53 1.10 -0.88
N ARG A 222 -4.66 0.08 -0.89
CA ARG A 222 -3.45 0.03 -0.04
C ARG A 222 -2.44 1.13 -0.37
N VAL A 223 -2.26 1.43 -1.66
CA VAL A 223 -1.47 2.58 -2.11
C VAL A 223 -2.01 3.88 -1.54
N ASN A 224 -3.33 4.09 -1.58
CA ASN A 224 -3.93 5.31 -1.02
C ASN A 224 -3.77 5.38 0.50
N ASP A 225 -3.92 4.24 1.19
CA ASP A 225 -3.72 4.15 2.65
C ASP A 225 -2.27 4.53 3.02
N PHE A 226 -1.28 4.01 2.28
CA PHE A 226 0.14 4.37 2.46
C PHE A 226 0.43 5.84 2.16
N LEU A 227 0.00 6.36 1.00
CA LEU A 227 0.27 7.76 0.63
C LEU A 227 -0.37 8.77 1.59
N LYS A 228 -1.42 8.37 2.30
CA LYS A 228 -2.06 9.19 3.34
C LYS A 228 -1.25 9.22 4.64
N ASN A 229 -0.64 8.09 5.03
CA ASN A 229 0.16 7.96 6.24
C ASN A 229 1.49 7.22 5.94
N PRO A 230 2.41 7.85 5.20
CA PRO A 230 3.61 7.16 4.71
C PRO A 230 4.67 6.95 5.81
N ASP A 231 4.48 7.59 6.96
CA ASP A 231 5.29 7.49 8.18
C ASP A 231 4.75 6.46 9.17
N ASP A 232 3.83 5.60 8.74
CA ASP A 232 3.34 4.47 9.52
C ASP A 232 4.38 3.34 9.57
N PRO A 233 4.65 2.71 10.74
CA PRO A 233 5.75 1.77 10.90
C PRO A 233 5.49 0.47 10.17
N LEU A 234 6.52 -0.07 9.53
CA LEU A 234 6.40 -1.31 8.78
C LEU A 234 6.14 -2.53 9.69
N ILE A 235 6.69 -2.54 10.89
CA ILE A 235 6.69 -3.73 11.78
C ILE A 235 5.85 -3.58 13.05
N GLU A 236 5.33 -2.39 13.35
CA GLU A 236 4.38 -2.19 14.43
C GLU A 236 2.97 -2.50 13.92
N TRP A 237 2.13 -3.10 14.76
CA TRP A 237 0.78 -3.49 14.37
C TRP A 237 -0.21 -3.14 15.47
N ASP A 238 -1.06 -2.13 15.22
CA ASP A 238 -2.11 -1.71 16.14
C ASP A 238 -3.52 -2.10 15.65
N ASN A 239 -3.59 -2.85 14.53
CA ASN A 239 -4.80 -3.23 13.81
C ASN A 239 -5.52 -2.04 13.15
N SER A 240 -4.81 -0.95 12.86
CA SER A 240 -5.35 0.14 12.07
C SER A 240 -5.41 -0.22 10.58
N LEU A 241 -6.21 0.52 9.81
CA LEU A 241 -6.21 0.38 8.36
C LEU A 241 -4.93 0.92 7.71
N SER A 242 -4.17 1.78 8.43
CA SER A 242 -2.90 2.34 7.94
C SER A 242 -1.80 1.30 7.86
N ASP A 243 -1.75 0.36 8.81
CA ASP A 243 -0.70 -0.67 8.90
C ASP A 243 -0.53 -1.44 7.59
N TYR A 244 -1.64 -1.72 6.91
CA TYR A 244 -1.67 -2.46 5.65
C TYR A 244 -0.99 -1.74 4.48
N GLY A 245 -0.88 -0.40 4.51
CA GLY A 245 -0.29 0.39 3.44
C GLY A 245 1.21 0.11 3.29
N PRO A 246 2.04 0.42 4.30
CA PRO A 246 3.48 0.16 4.29
C PRO A 246 3.81 -1.30 3.99
N ILE A 247 3.15 -2.26 4.67
CA ILE A 247 3.47 -3.70 4.46
C ILE A 247 3.17 -4.15 3.04
N ASN A 248 2.08 -3.68 2.42
CA ASN A 248 1.69 -4.10 1.07
C ASN A 248 2.69 -3.56 0.03
N LEU A 249 3.10 -2.29 0.17
CA LEU A 249 4.07 -1.70 -0.75
C LEU A 249 5.47 -2.28 -0.54
N PHE A 250 5.88 -2.49 0.71
CA PHE A 250 7.17 -3.11 1.00
C PHE A 250 7.24 -4.55 0.49
N ILE A 251 6.19 -5.36 0.70
CA ILE A 251 6.20 -6.76 0.28
C ILE A 251 6.18 -6.91 -1.25
N LEU A 252 5.47 -6.01 -1.96
CA LEU A 252 5.54 -5.91 -3.41
C LEU A 252 6.96 -5.62 -3.88
N TYR A 253 7.61 -4.63 -3.28
CA TYR A 253 9.00 -4.31 -3.58
C TYR A 253 9.94 -5.50 -3.30
N LEU A 254 9.77 -6.16 -2.16
CA LEU A 254 10.59 -7.32 -1.78
C LEU A 254 10.47 -8.43 -2.83
N VAL A 255 9.26 -8.76 -3.27
CA VAL A 255 9.06 -9.84 -4.25
C VAL A 255 9.49 -9.42 -5.66
N ASP A 256 9.25 -8.17 -6.07
CA ASP A 256 9.70 -7.62 -7.37
C ASP A 256 11.22 -7.75 -7.57
N HIS A 257 11.99 -7.56 -6.49
CA HIS A 257 13.45 -7.53 -6.55
C HIS A 257 14.13 -8.83 -6.14
N TYR A 258 13.55 -9.57 -5.18
CA TYR A 258 14.19 -10.73 -4.55
C TYR A 258 13.45 -12.05 -4.79
N GLY A 259 12.21 -11.99 -5.29
CA GLY A 259 11.41 -13.15 -5.67
C GLY A 259 10.58 -13.75 -4.53
N ILE A 260 9.56 -14.53 -4.93
CA ILE A 260 8.57 -15.11 -4.00
C ILE A 260 9.18 -16.12 -3.01
N ASN A 261 10.31 -16.72 -3.37
CA ASN A 261 11.02 -17.66 -2.51
C ASN A 261 11.42 -17.05 -1.17
N ILE A 262 11.62 -15.72 -1.09
CA ILE A 262 11.90 -15.05 0.18
C ILE A 262 10.73 -15.24 1.16
N LEU A 263 9.49 -15.16 0.68
CA LEU A 263 8.30 -15.35 1.53
C LEU A 263 8.08 -16.82 1.87
N ASN A 264 8.35 -17.73 0.92
CA ASN A 264 8.26 -19.17 1.15
C ASN A 264 9.31 -19.66 2.16
N ASP A 265 10.58 -19.35 1.93
CA ASP A 265 11.68 -19.86 2.76
C ASP A 265 11.65 -19.27 4.17
N SER A 266 11.25 -18.00 4.31
CA SER A 266 11.05 -17.39 5.62
C SER A 266 9.90 -18.05 6.39
N LEU A 267 8.82 -18.44 5.71
CA LEU A 267 7.69 -19.13 6.32
C LEU A 267 8.08 -20.51 6.88
N HIS A 268 8.93 -21.25 6.16
CA HIS A 268 9.35 -22.60 6.56
C HIS A 268 10.59 -22.62 7.47
N TYR A 269 11.03 -21.47 7.97
CA TYR A 269 12.17 -21.36 8.89
C TYR A 269 11.72 -21.24 10.36
N ASN A 270 12.55 -21.68 11.30
CA ASN A 270 12.22 -21.74 12.73
C ASN A 270 12.47 -20.43 13.50
N LYS A 271 12.60 -19.30 12.80
CA LYS A 271 12.68 -17.92 13.34
C LYS A 271 11.59 -17.06 12.73
N ALA A 272 11.21 -15.96 13.37
CA ALA A 272 10.14 -15.07 12.92
C ALA A 272 10.67 -13.74 12.37
N GLY A 273 9.81 -13.00 11.67
CA GLY A 273 10.05 -11.60 11.35
C GLY A 273 11.29 -11.34 10.51
N ILE A 274 12.02 -10.27 10.84
CA ILE A 274 13.23 -9.82 10.13
C ILE A 274 14.30 -10.92 10.09
N GLU A 275 14.48 -11.69 11.17
CA GLU A 275 15.46 -12.78 11.22
C GLU A 275 15.14 -13.85 10.16
N SER A 276 13.86 -14.16 9.98
CA SER A 276 13.40 -15.13 8.98
C SER A 276 13.60 -14.67 7.54
N ILE A 277 13.43 -13.36 7.28
CA ILE A 277 13.67 -12.76 5.97
C ILE A 277 15.17 -12.75 5.66
N ASN A 278 16.02 -12.35 6.61
CA ASN A 278 17.47 -12.37 6.44
C ASN A 278 18.00 -13.78 6.15
N TYR A 279 17.46 -14.79 6.84
CA TYR A 279 17.76 -16.19 6.52
C TYR A 279 17.37 -16.54 5.08
N ALA A 280 16.15 -16.20 4.66
CA ALA A 280 15.66 -16.50 3.32
C ALA A 280 16.48 -15.79 2.23
N LEU A 281 16.88 -14.53 2.45
CA LEU A 281 17.75 -13.78 1.55
C LEU A 281 19.11 -14.47 1.37
N GLY A 282 19.76 -14.83 2.48
CA GLY A 282 21.03 -15.55 2.44
C GLY A 282 20.91 -16.94 1.78
N LYS A 283 19.84 -17.67 2.07
CA LYS A 283 19.54 -18.98 1.44
C LYS A 283 19.37 -18.86 -0.08
N ASN A 284 18.79 -17.76 -0.57
CA ASN A 284 18.60 -17.50 -1.99
C ASN A 284 19.80 -16.79 -2.65
N GLY A 285 20.93 -16.66 -1.94
CA GLY A 285 22.18 -16.15 -2.50
C GLY A 285 22.29 -14.63 -2.57
N TYR A 286 21.36 -13.90 -1.95
CA TYR A 286 21.44 -12.44 -1.84
C TYR A 286 22.44 -12.04 -0.74
N LYS A 287 23.14 -10.93 -0.98
CA LYS A 287 24.10 -10.38 -0.01
C LYS A 287 23.46 -9.29 0.84
N GLU A 288 22.41 -8.68 0.32
CA GLU A 288 21.63 -7.67 1.00
C GLU A 288 20.83 -8.26 2.15
N ASP A 289 20.80 -7.54 3.27
CA ASP A 289 19.93 -7.83 4.39
C ASP A 289 18.67 -6.96 4.36
N PHE A 290 17.73 -7.26 5.26
CA PHE A 290 16.49 -6.52 5.42
C PHE A 290 16.72 -5.02 5.67
N SER A 291 17.75 -4.63 6.41
CA SER A 291 18.08 -3.23 6.71
C SER A 291 18.40 -2.45 5.43
N GLN A 292 19.23 -3.03 4.57
CA GLN A 292 19.58 -2.45 3.28
C GLN A 292 18.38 -2.42 2.32
N ILE A 293 17.57 -3.49 2.30
CA ILE A 293 16.35 -3.57 1.47
C ILE A 293 15.33 -2.52 1.88
N PHE A 294 15.08 -2.37 3.19
CA PHE A 294 14.20 -1.35 3.72
C PHE A 294 14.67 0.06 3.34
N THR A 295 15.98 0.32 3.44
CA THR A 295 16.56 1.60 3.02
C THR A 295 16.31 1.85 1.53
N ASN A 296 16.52 0.85 0.66
CA ASN A 296 16.26 0.98 -0.78
C ASN A 296 14.77 1.15 -1.10
N TRP A 297 13.89 0.52 -0.33
CA TRP A 297 12.45 0.70 -0.46
C TRP A 297 12.01 2.12 -0.09
N THR A 298 12.55 2.72 0.98
CA THR A 298 12.21 4.12 1.33
C THR A 298 12.70 5.12 0.27
N ILE A 299 13.82 4.84 -0.40
CA ILE A 299 14.26 5.61 -1.59
C ILE A 299 13.28 5.38 -2.76
N THR A 300 12.87 4.13 -3.01
CA THR A 300 11.90 3.78 -4.04
C THR A 300 10.57 4.49 -3.85
N ALA A 301 10.07 4.54 -2.61
CA ALA A 301 8.83 5.24 -2.27
C ALA A 301 8.90 6.74 -2.60
N LEU A 302 10.09 7.34 -2.62
CA LEU A 302 10.29 8.74 -3.01
C LEU A 302 10.44 8.94 -4.51
N ILE A 303 11.37 8.22 -5.14
CA ILE A 303 11.79 8.53 -6.52
C ILE A 303 11.06 7.68 -7.55
N ASN A 304 10.84 6.40 -7.24
CA ASN A 304 10.22 5.38 -8.09
C ASN A 304 10.64 5.46 -9.57
N ASP A 305 11.93 5.32 -9.84
CA ASP A 305 12.52 5.45 -11.17
C ASP A 305 13.71 4.49 -11.34
N CYS A 306 13.56 3.51 -12.24
CA CYS A 306 14.58 2.50 -12.49
C CYS A 306 15.84 3.06 -13.19
N SER A 307 15.74 4.23 -13.81
CA SER A 307 16.87 4.88 -14.50
C SER A 307 17.90 5.44 -13.52
N VAL A 308 17.47 5.82 -12.31
CA VAL A 308 18.35 6.26 -11.21
C VAL A 308 19.11 5.07 -10.63
N GLY A 309 18.44 3.91 -10.54
CA GLY A 309 19.04 2.66 -10.13
C GLY A 309 18.04 1.54 -10.21
N SER A 310 18.49 0.34 -10.59
CA SER A 310 17.62 -0.83 -10.79
C SER A 310 16.88 -1.30 -9.52
N LYS A 311 17.25 -0.78 -8.35
CA LYS A 311 16.65 -1.02 -7.04
C LYS A 311 15.68 0.07 -6.59
N TYR A 312 15.55 1.18 -7.31
CA TYR A 312 14.83 2.37 -6.83
C TYR A 312 13.49 2.59 -7.53
N CYS A 313 12.84 1.49 -7.92
CA CYS A 313 11.55 1.47 -8.58
C CYS A 313 10.78 0.20 -8.21
N TYR A 314 9.45 0.26 -8.37
CA TYR A 314 8.63 -0.94 -8.48
C TYR A 314 8.76 -1.53 -9.90
N ARG A 315 8.65 -2.85 -10.02
CA ARG A 315 8.60 -3.57 -11.31
C ARG A 315 7.19 -4.06 -11.65
N SER A 316 6.33 -4.11 -10.64
CA SER A 316 4.90 -4.41 -10.77
C SER A 316 4.15 -3.36 -11.60
N ARG A 317 3.24 -3.84 -12.46
CA ARG A 317 2.45 -2.98 -13.37
C ARG A 317 1.55 -2.01 -12.60
N GLY A 318 1.50 -0.76 -13.06
CA GLY A 318 0.61 0.27 -12.49
C GLY A 318 1.18 0.96 -11.25
N MET A 319 2.41 0.62 -10.85
CA MET A 319 3.08 1.21 -9.70
C MET A 319 3.99 2.40 -10.07
N ASP A 320 4.18 2.72 -11.36
CA ASP A 320 5.18 3.68 -11.85
C ASP A 320 4.96 5.13 -11.37
N SER A 321 3.73 5.49 -10.97
CA SER A 321 3.39 6.85 -10.53
C SER A 321 3.37 7.03 -9.02
N ILE A 322 3.68 5.99 -8.24
CA ILE A 322 3.55 6.04 -6.78
C ILE A 322 4.79 6.74 -6.19
N LYS A 323 4.58 7.90 -5.57
CA LYS A 323 5.64 8.67 -4.90
C LYS A 323 5.10 9.33 -3.63
N VAL A 324 5.83 9.23 -2.53
CA VAL A 324 5.54 9.95 -1.29
C VAL A 324 5.91 11.42 -1.43
N LEU A 325 5.17 12.27 -0.73
CA LEU A 325 5.45 13.70 -0.67
C LEU A 325 6.35 14.00 0.53
N PRO A 326 7.56 14.56 0.32
CA PRO A 326 8.46 14.86 1.43
C PRO A 326 8.02 16.11 2.20
N THR A 327 8.28 16.09 3.51
CA THR A 327 8.13 17.26 4.38
C THR A 327 9.18 18.30 4.02
N SER A 328 8.77 19.56 3.81
CA SER A 328 9.65 20.59 3.27
C SER A 328 10.14 21.58 4.33
N ASN A 329 11.45 21.76 4.38
CA ASN A 329 12.16 22.72 5.20
C ASN A 329 12.74 23.81 4.31
N PHE A 330 12.44 25.07 4.62
CA PHE A 330 12.89 26.21 3.81
C PHE A 330 14.02 26.94 4.52
N VAL A 331 15.12 27.16 3.81
CA VAL A 331 16.29 27.91 4.29
C VAL A 331 16.55 29.08 3.35
N LEU A 332 16.89 30.24 3.91
CA LEU A 332 17.17 31.46 3.14
C LEU A 332 18.69 31.64 3.05
N ALA A 333 19.21 31.75 1.83
CA ALA A 333 20.64 31.88 1.59
C ALA A 333 21.21 33.27 1.93
N ASP A 334 20.38 34.30 1.96
CA ASP A 334 20.84 35.70 2.09
C ASP A 334 21.21 36.12 3.51
N LEU A 335 21.00 35.24 4.49
CA LEU A 335 21.43 35.43 5.86
C LEU A 335 22.21 34.17 6.24
N PRO A 336 23.39 34.29 6.88
CA PRO A 336 23.96 33.15 7.60
C PRO A 336 22.89 32.65 8.58
N SER A 337 22.22 31.57 8.20
CA SER A 337 21.12 31.01 8.97
C SER A 337 21.50 29.59 9.34
N ASP A 338 21.62 29.36 10.64
CA ASP A 338 21.65 28.02 11.22
C ASP A 338 20.20 27.64 11.49
N LEU A 339 19.57 26.88 10.59
CA LEU A 339 18.27 26.29 10.85
C LEU A 339 18.47 24.97 11.58
N THR A 340 17.92 24.85 12.79
CA THR A 340 17.81 23.56 13.47
C THR A 340 16.36 23.10 13.46
N VAL A 341 16.12 21.92 12.90
CA VAL A 341 14.82 21.25 12.91
C VAL A 341 14.94 19.94 13.67
N ASN A 342 13.93 19.64 14.46
CA ASN A 342 13.88 18.45 15.31
C ASN A 342 12.75 17.54 14.84
N TYR A 343 13.02 16.25 14.80
CA TYR A 343 12.08 15.21 14.40
C TYR A 343 12.13 14.03 15.36
N SER A 344 11.05 13.25 15.36
CA SER A 344 11.02 11.91 15.96
C SER A 344 10.86 10.90 14.85
N ALA A 345 11.77 9.93 14.77
CA ALA A 345 11.64 8.78 13.88
C ALA A 345 11.10 7.60 14.68
N ARG A 346 10.04 6.95 14.20
CA ARG A 346 9.63 5.63 14.67
C ARG A 346 10.46 4.55 13.98
N GLU A 347 10.61 3.41 14.63
CA GLU A 347 11.36 2.29 14.06
C GLU A 347 10.72 1.79 12.77
N TRP A 348 11.55 1.47 11.78
CA TRP A 348 11.11 0.96 10.47
C TRP A 348 10.08 1.85 9.76
N THR A 349 10.26 3.17 9.88
CA THR A 349 9.53 4.20 9.11
C THR A 349 10.45 4.96 8.16
N GLY A 350 9.89 5.39 7.02
CA GLY A 350 10.55 6.36 6.14
C GLY A 350 10.31 7.80 6.62
N ASN A 351 11.36 8.61 6.70
CA ASN A 351 11.24 10.02 7.06
C ASN A 351 11.80 10.90 5.94
N TRP A 352 10.96 11.40 5.04
CA TRP A 352 11.41 12.18 3.89
C TRP A 352 11.46 13.69 4.18
N GLN A 353 12.65 14.22 4.37
CA GLN A 353 12.91 15.63 4.71
C GLN A 353 13.54 16.36 3.54
N ARG A 354 12.73 17.12 2.79
CA ARG A 354 13.18 17.98 1.71
C ARG A 354 13.74 19.28 2.27
N ILE A 355 14.92 19.66 1.84
CA ILE A 355 15.57 20.94 2.14
C ILE A 355 15.51 21.78 0.87
N LEU A 356 14.86 22.92 0.98
CA LEU A 356 14.74 23.91 -0.08
C LEU A 356 15.56 25.13 0.32
N ALA A 357 16.53 25.47 -0.52
CA ALA A 357 17.26 26.72 -0.43
C ALA A 357 17.12 27.48 -1.73
N ASP A 358 17.02 28.80 -1.63
CA ASP A 358 16.88 29.65 -2.80
C ASP A 358 18.16 29.67 -3.65
N ARG A 359 19.36 29.74 -3.04
CA ARG A 359 20.68 29.74 -3.72
C ARG A 359 21.82 29.25 -2.80
N GLY A 360 22.99 28.92 -3.36
CA GLY A 360 24.24 28.77 -2.61
C GLY A 360 24.60 27.36 -2.17
N LEU A 361 25.68 27.25 -1.40
CA LEU A 361 26.18 25.98 -0.86
C LEU A 361 25.48 25.70 0.48
N LEU A 362 24.89 24.51 0.57
CA LEU A 362 24.29 23.98 1.78
C LEU A 362 25.26 23.02 2.47
N ALA A 363 25.36 23.18 3.79
CA ALA A 363 25.91 22.15 4.66
C ALA A 363 24.80 21.65 5.59
N VAL A 364 24.69 20.33 5.72
CA VAL A 364 23.69 19.69 6.59
C VAL A 364 24.41 18.76 7.55
N ALA A 365 24.23 19.00 8.85
CA ALA A 365 24.63 18.06 9.88
C ALA A 365 23.41 17.30 10.39
N PHE A 366 23.46 15.97 10.29
CA PHE A 366 22.53 15.06 10.92
C PHE A 366 23.05 14.69 12.30
N ASN A 367 22.16 14.69 13.29
CA ASN A 367 22.48 14.22 14.63
C ASN A 367 21.32 13.37 15.15
N GLY A 368 21.55 12.07 15.24
CA GLY A 368 20.62 11.11 15.84
C GLY A 368 20.88 10.94 17.33
N ALA A 369 19.88 10.40 18.05
CA ALA A 369 20.08 9.96 19.42
C ALA A 369 21.22 8.89 19.51
N PRO A 370 22.20 9.04 20.42
CA PRO A 370 23.29 8.07 20.58
C PRO A 370 22.79 6.66 20.91
N GLY A 371 23.53 5.64 20.45
CA GLY A 371 23.20 4.22 20.72
C GLY A 371 22.00 3.67 19.95
N ARG A 372 21.40 4.46 19.06
CA ARG A 372 20.33 4.04 18.14
C ARG A 372 20.89 3.65 16.77
N ASN A 373 20.17 2.89 15.96
CA ASN A 373 20.64 2.49 14.63
C ASN A 373 20.00 3.34 13.52
N PHE A 374 20.53 4.54 13.31
CA PHE A 374 20.10 5.38 12.19
C PHE A 374 20.80 4.99 10.88
N LYS A 375 20.04 4.94 9.78
CA LYS A 375 20.55 4.86 8.40
C LYS A 375 20.03 6.04 7.60
N ILE A 376 20.94 6.74 6.93
CA ILE A 376 20.64 8.00 6.24
C ILE A 376 20.97 7.86 4.76
N ALA A 377 19.94 7.71 3.94
CA ALA A 377 20.04 7.95 2.52
C ALA A 377 19.72 9.42 2.22
N TYR A 378 20.23 9.95 1.13
CA TYR A 378 19.78 11.23 0.62
C TYR A 378 19.76 11.25 -0.91
N VAL A 379 18.85 12.04 -1.45
CA VAL A 379 18.59 12.17 -2.88
C VAL A 379 18.79 13.62 -3.29
N LEU A 380 19.54 13.82 -4.38
CA LEU A 380 19.81 15.11 -5.01
C LEU A 380 19.24 15.08 -6.42
N CYS A 381 18.18 15.83 -6.70
CA CYS A 381 17.63 15.94 -8.05
C CYS A 381 17.78 17.35 -8.62
N ASP A 382 18.07 17.42 -9.91
CA ASP A 382 18.10 18.67 -10.68
C ASP A 382 16.70 19.09 -11.17
N LEU A 383 16.62 20.19 -11.92
CA LEU A 383 15.36 20.68 -12.50
C LEU A 383 14.81 19.81 -13.65
N GLY A 384 15.61 18.89 -14.17
CA GLY A 384 15.23 17.92 -15.19
C GLY A 384 14.79 16.57 -14.61
N ASP A 385 14.57 16.50 -13.29
CA ASP A 385 14.26 15.28 -12.53
C ASP A 385 15.35 14.19 -12.60
N GLN A 386 16.59 14.54 -12.96
CA GLN A 386 17.72 13.62 -12.84
C GLN A 386 18.20 13.58 -11.39
N CYS A 387 18.05 12.41 -10.77
CA CYS A 387 18.38 12.22 -9.35
C CYS A 387 19.67 11.42 -9.17
N LEU A 388 20.44 11.80 -8.15
CA LEU A 388 21.56 11.04 -7.59
C LEU A 388 21.16 10.56 -6.19
N VAL A 389 21.45 9.31 -5.88
CA VAL A 389 21.23 8.70 -4.56
C VAL A 389 22.58 8.49 -3.89
N GLU A 390 22.70 8.95 -2.65
CA GLU A 390 23.92 8.87 -1.84
C GLU A 390 23.58 8.47 -0.40
N PHE A 391 24.59 8.10 0.37
CA PHE A 391 24.46 7.65 1.76
C PHE A 391 25.35 8.46 2.68
N LEU A 392 24.82 8.87 3.82
CA LEU A 392 25.59 9.56 4.85
C LEU A 392 26.06 8.57 5.90
N ASN A 393 27.38 8.41 6.00
CA ASN A 393 28.01 7.65 7.08
C ASN A 393 27.88 8.43 8.39
N LEU A 394 27.49 7.71 9.45
CA LEU A 394 27.39 8.25 10.80
C LEU A 394 28.57 7.74 11.65
N ASP A 395 29.00 8.57 12.59
CA ASP A 395 29.97 8.20 13.61
C ASP A 395 29.33 7.38 14.76
N GLU A 396 30.14 7.02 15.75
CA GLU A 396 29.71 6.27 16.94
C GLU A 396 28.65 6.99 17.80
N ASN A 397 28.48 8.30 17.60
CA ASN A 397 27.49 9.13 18.29
C ASN A 397 26.26 9.42 17.43
N ASN A 398 26.09 8.72 16.29
CA ASN A 398 25.05 8.96 15.29
C ASN A 398 25.07 10.36 14.67
N GLN A 399 26.26 10.93 14.49
CA GLN A 399 26.44 12.23 13.85
C GLN A 399 27.05 12.05 12.46
N GLY A 400 26.60 12.87 11.52
CA GLY A 400 27.12 12.88 10.16
C GLY A 400 26.95 14.25 9.53
N LYS A 401 27.81 14.57 8.56
CA LYS A 401 27.78 15.85 7.87
C LYS A 401 27.83 15.66 6.35
N ILE A 402 26.99 16.42 5.65
CA ILE A 402 27.01 16.59 4.21
C ILE A 402 27.50 18.01 3.95
N ASP A 403 28.65 18.12 3.30
CA ASP A 403 29.27 19.40 2.99
C ASP A 403 28.98 19.84 1.55
N MET A 404 28.69 21.12 1.39
CA MET A 404 28.73 21.83 0.10
C MET A 404 27.82 21.25 -1.01
N VAL A 405 26.55 21.05 -0.71
CA VAL A 405 25.54 20.78 -1.75
C VAL A 405 25.20 22.09 -2.47
N ASP A 406 25.48 22.17 -3.77
CA ASP A 406 25.08 23.29 -4.62
C ASP A 406 23.56 23.24 -4.85
N SER A 407 22.82 24.09 -4.14
CA SER A 407 21.36 24.15 -4.24
C SER A 407 20.87 24.73 -5.58
N GLY A 408 21.74 25.40 -6.33
CA GLY A 408 21.44 25.86 -7.69
C GLY A 408 21.44 24.70 -8.69
N LYS A 409 22.31 23.69 -8.47
CA LYS A 409 22.33 22.46 -9.26
C LYS A 409 21.24 21.47 -8.81
N TYR A 410 21.07 21.32 -7.50
CA TYR A 410 20.13 20.37 -6.91
C TYR A 410 19.09 21.08 -6.04
N PRO A 411 18.04 21.68 -6.63
CA PRO A 411 16.98 22.33 -5.88
C PRO A 411 16.16 21.34 -5.05
N TYR A 412 16.22 20.04 -5.37
CA TYR A 412 15.55 18.98 -4.63
C TYR A 412 16.59 18.15 -3.86
N PHE A 413 16.96 18.63 -2.68
CA PHE A 413 17.77 17.87 -1.73
C PHE A 413 16.86 17.25 -0.67
N ILE A 414 16.83 15.93 -0.58
CA ILE A 414 15.94 15.20 0.32
C ILE A 414 16.76 14.22 1.15
N LEU A 415 16.74 14.36 2.48
CA LEU A 415 17.26 13.33 3.38
C LEU A 415 16.15 12.34 3.71
N ILE A 416 16.53 11.08 3.86
CA ILE A 416 15.65 9.97 4.24
C ILE A 416 16.23 9.26 5.47
N PRO A 417 16.15 9.85 6.68
CA PRO A 417 16.52 9.15 7.89
C PRO A 417 15.58 7.97 8.16
N THR A 418 16.15 6.86 8.57
CA THR A 418 15.39 5.68 9.01
C THR A 418 16.00 5.17 10.31
N LEU A 419 15.14 4.85 11.27
CA LEU A 419 15.53 4.22 12.53
C LEU A 419 15.32 2.72 12.40
N GLN A 420 16.38 1.93 12.48
CA GLN A 420 16.36 0.50 12.15
C GLN A 420 16.86 -0.34 13.32
N ASP A 421 16.36 -0.04 14.50
CA ASP A 421 16.62 -0.85 15.69
C ASP A 421 15.87 -2.19 15.61
N ILE A 422 16.47 -3.23 16.18
CA ILE A 422 15.90 -4.60 16.15
C ILE A 422 14.97 -4.82 17.35
N ASP A 423 15.09 -4.01 18.40
CA ASP A 423 14.28 -4.10 19.62
C ASP A 423 13.21 -3.01 19.64
N SER A 424 11.98 -3.41 19.27
CA SER A 424 10.80 -2.55 19.17
C SER A 424 10.32 -1.97 20.51
N SER A 425 10.94 -2.35 21.64
CA SER A 425 10.58 -1.85 22.96
C SER A 425 10.90 -0.36 23.19
N ILE A 426 11.71 0.25 22.32
CA ILE A 426 12.15 1.65 22.45
C ILE A 426 11.37 2.60 21.52
N GLY A 427 10.70 2.06 20.48
CA GLY A 427 9.59 2.66 19.72
C GLY A 427 9.93 3.88 18.84
N SER A 428 10.60 4.90 19.38
CA SER A 428 10.98 6.09 18.62
C SER A 428 12.27 6.73 19.15
N ALA A 429 12.96 7.46 18.27
CA ALA A 429 14.14 8.22 18.63
C ALA A 429 14.16 9.59 17.94
N MET A 430 14.63 10.59 18.69
CA MET A 430 14.80 11.94 18.17
C MET A 430 16.03 12.02 17.26
N PHE A 431 15.92 12.86 16.23
CA PHE A 431 17.07 13.35 15.47
C PHE A 431 16.88 14.82 15.13
N PHE A 432 17.98 15.51 14.87
CA PHE A 432 17.96 16.91 14.45
C PHE A 432 18.83 17.15 13.23
N LEU A 433 18.35 18.01 12.35
CA LEU A 433 19.10 18.50 11.19
C LEU A 433 19.53 19.94 11.48
N ASN A 434 20.83 20.19 11.41
CA ASN A 434 21.39 21.53 11.44
C ASN A 434 21.79 21.91 10.01
N ILE A 435 21.08 22.86 9.43
CA ILE A 435 21.23 23.26 8.03
C ILE A 435 21.84 24.66 8.00
N LYS A 436 22.98 24.78 7.31
CA LYS A 436 23.73 26.01 7.17
C LYS A 436 23.85 26.41 5.71
N THR A 437 23.68 27.70 5.44
CA THR A 437 23.92 28.31 4.14
C THR A 437 25.22 29.11 4.16
N ALA A 438 26.05 28.96 3.13
CA ALA A 438 27.15 29.87 2.88
C ALA A 438 26.58 31.16 2.25
N GLY A 439 26.27 32.17 3.07
CA GLY A 439 25.63 33.39 2.58
C GLY A 439 26.48 34.15 1.56
N GLN A 440 25.86 34.64 0.48
CA GLN A 440 26.41 35.72 -0.34
C GLN A 440 25.67 37.03 -0.03
N ASN A 441 26.43 38.05 0.38
CA ASN A 441 25.94 39.42 0.51
C ASN A 441 25.56 39.96 -0.88
N ASP A 442 24.27 40.02 -1.24
CA ASP A 442 23.82 41.07 -2.17
C ASP A 442 22.30 41.33 -2.21
N GLY A 443 21.91 42.59 -2.35
CA GLY A 443 20.53 43.09 -2.35
C GLY A 443 19.65 42.65 -3.52
N GLN A 444 20.20 41.92 -4.51
CA GLN A 444 19.45 41.33 -5.63
C GLN A 444 18.51 40.18 -5.23
N ALA A 445 18.62 39.72 -3.99
CA ALA A 445 18.04 38.47 -3.55
C ALA A 445 16.54 38.45 -3.28
N LYS A 446 15.98 39.56 -2.79
CA LYS A 446 14.53 39.68 -2.58
C LYS A 446 13.75 39.53 -3.89
N GLN A 447 14.32 39.99 -5.01
CA GLN A 447 13.66 39.90 -6.32
C GLN A 447 13.69 38.48 -6.88
N GLN A 448 14.79 37.74 -6.68
CA GLN A 448 14.89 36.34 -7.08
C GLN A 448 14.06 35.43 -6.15
N LYS A 449 13.95 35.75 -4.86
CA LYS A 449 13.02 35.13 -3.91
C LYS A 449 11.55 35.24 -4.34
N ILE A 450 11.15 36.43 -4.80
CA ILE A 450 9.82 36.62 -5.39
C ILE A 450 9.65 35.73 -6.62
N ASN A 451 10.68 35.59 -7.45
CA ASN A 451 10.60 34.78 -8.66
C ASN A 451 10.53 33.28 -8.37
N PHE A 452 11.31 32.77 -7.40
CA PHE A 452 11.28 31.36 -6.97
C PHE A 452 9.96 30.99 -6.28
N LEU A 453 9.48 31.82 -5.35
CA LEU A 453 8.18 31.59 -4.72
C LEU A 453 7.04 31.67 -5.74
N LYS A 454 7.15 32.57 -6.74
CA LYS A 454 6.21 32.60 -7.87
C LYS A 454 6.28 31.32 -8.70
N SER A 455 7.46 30.79 -9.00
CA SER A 455 7.58 29.53 -9.77
C SER A 455 7.01 28.34 -8.99
N GLU A 456 7.23 28.27 -7.68
CA GLU A 456 6.68 27.19 -6.85
C GLU A 456 5.16 27.31 -6.68
N ILE A 457 4.63 28.52 -6.47
CA ILE A 457 3.17 28.76 -6.51
C ILE A 457 2.60 28.37 -7.86
N THR A 458 3.28 28.70 -8.96
CA THR A 458 2.85 28.34 -10.32
C THR A 458 2.83 26.82 -10.52
N ARG A 459 3.85 26.11 -10.01
CA ARG A 459 3.93 24.64 -10.06
C ARG A 459 2.82 23.98 -9.24
N LEU A 460 2.61 24.44 -8.01
CA LEU A 460 1.55 23.93 -7.13
C LEU A 460 0.15 24.21 -7.70
N GLN A 461 -0.04 25.39 -8.31
CA GLN A 461 -1.27 25.71 -9.04
C GLN A 461 -1.47 24.82 -10.27
N ALA A 462 -0.40 24.47 -10.99
CA ALA A 462 -0.47 23.55 -12.12
C ALA A 462 -0.82 22.12 -11.66
N GLN A 463 -0.23 21.64 -10.56
CA GLN A 463 -0.56 20.34 -9.97
C GLN A 463 -2.01 20.30 -9.48
N LEU A 464 -2.48 21.36 -8.82
CA LEU A 464 -3.88 21.48 -8.41
C LEU A 464 -4.83 21.52 -9.61
N ALA A 465 -4.47 22.22 -10.69
CA ALA A 465 -5.28 22.27 -11.91
C ALA A 465 -5.40 20.88 -12.56
N VAL A 466 -4.30 20.12 -12.64
CA VAL A 466 -4.30 18.73 -13.15
C VAL A 466 -5.19 17.82 -12.29
N LEU A 467 -5.15 17.97 -10.96
CA LEU A 467 -6.01 17.21 -10.05
C LEU A 467 -7.50 17.59 -10.14
N GLN A 468 -7.80 18.81 -10.59
CA GLN A 468 -9.15 19.33 -10.76
C GLN A 468 -9.74 19.07 -12.16
N ASP A 469 -8.96 18.59 -13.12
CA ASP A 469 -9.35 18.42 -14.53
C ASP A 469 -9.91 17.01 -14.83
N LYS A 470 -10.86 16.54 -14.01
CA LYS A 470 -11.59 15.27 -14.26
C LYS A 470 -12.83 15.41 -15.17
N ASN A 471 -13.09 16.57 -15.75
CA ASN A 471 -14.21 16.76 -16.69
C ASN A 471 -13.70 17.31 -18.02
N ASP A 472 -13.37 16.38 -18.92
CA ASP A 472 -12.90 16.68 -20.27
C ASP A 472 -14.09 17.02 -21.18
N SER A 473 -14.27 18.31 -21.45
CA SER A 473 -15.11 18.80 -22.56
C SER A 473 -14.19 19.14 -23.72
N PHE A 474 -14.46 18.55 -24.89
CA PHE A 474 -13.78 18.89 -26.14
C PHE A 474 -14.05 20.35 -26.55
N CYS A 475 -13.06 20.93 -27.22
CA CYS A 475 -12.98 22.34 -27.59
C CYS A 475 -13.37 22.55 -29.05
N GLU A 476 -14.64 22.83 -29.32
CA GLU A 476 -15.14 22.97 -30.70
C GLU A 476 -15.10 24.42 -31.20
N ALA A 477 -15.51 25.40 -30.39
CA ALA A 477 -15.49 26.81 -30.75
C ALA A 477 -15.53 27.74 -29.53
N ILE A 478 -15.05 28.98 -29.68
CA ILE A 478 -15.25 30.08 -28.74
C ILE A 478 -16.33 31.00 -29.31
N ASN A 479 -17.44 31.17 -28.59
CA ASN A 479 -18.58 31.97 -29.05
C ASN A 479 -18.72 33.29 -28.27
N GLY A 480 -18.35 33.29 -26.99
CA GLY A 480 -18.44 34.45 -26.12
C GLY A 480 -17.20 35.35 -26.16
N ASN A 481 -17.40 36.66 -26.01
CA ASN A 481 -16.28 37.56 -25.74
C ASN A 481 -15.60 37.17 -24.42
N LEU A 482 -14.29 36.96 -24.42
CA LEU A 482 -13.53 36.61 -23.21
C LEU A 482 -12.63 37.76 -22.77
N TYR A 483 -12.58 38.02 -21.47
CA TYR A 483 -11.91 39.19 -20.91
C TYR A 483 -11.35 38.95 -19.52
N PHE A 484 -10.42 39.82 -19.12
CA PHE A 484 -9.77 39.75 -17.82
C PHE A 484 -10.78 39.81 -16.66
N GLY A 485 -10.65 38.88 -15.71
CA GLY A 485 -11.50 38.76 -14.53
C GLY A 485 -12.54 37.63 -14.62
N MET A 486 -12.76 37.04 -15.80
CA MET A 486 -13.61 35.85 -15.92
C MET A 486 -13.02 34.69 -15.13
N SER A 487 -13.85 33.98 -14.39
CA SER A 487 -13.43 32.88 -13.51
C SER A 487 -14.29 31.64 -13.73
N ASN A 488 -13.67 30.46 -13.60
CA ASN A 488 -14.29 29.15 -13.79
C ASN A 488 -15.14 29.02 -15.07
N ASN A 489 -14.63 29.52 -16.19
CA ASN A 489 -15.34 29.53 -17.46
C ASN A 489 -14.77 28.47 -18.42
N SER A 490 -15.65 27.68 -19.03
CA SER A 490 -15.30 26.59 -19.94
C SER A 490 -14.64 27.08 -21.24
N GLU A 491 -15.14 28.16 -21.84
CA GLU A 491 -14.52 28.78 -23.04
C GLU A 491 -13.15 29.39 -22.71
N VAL A 492 -12.92 29.84 -21.47
CA VAL A 492 -11.57 30.25 -21.01
C VAL A 492 -10.63 29.07 -20.88
N ARG A 493 -11.08 27.90 -20.37
CA ARG A 493 -10.26 26.67 -20.39
C ARG A 493 -9.90 26.31 -21.83
N CYS A 494 -10.87 26.48 -22.73
CA CYS A 494 -10.69 26.19 -24.13
C CYS A 494 -9.66 27.10 -24.81
N LEU A 495 -9.79 28.40 -24.57
CA LEU A 495 -8.82 29.40 -24.98
C LEU A 495 -7.42 29.07 -24.45
N GLN A 496 -7.29 28.67 -23.18
CA GLN A 496 -5.98 28.34 -22.58
C GLN A 496 -5.35 27.09 -23.21
N LYS A 497 -6.14 26.04 -23.49
CA LYS A 497 -5.69 24.86 -24.26
C LYS A 497 -5.17 25.27 -25.65
N PHE A 498 -5.93 26.11 -26.35
CA PHE A 498 -5.56 26.62 -27.68
C PHE A 498 -4.29 27.50 -27.66
N LEU A 499 -4.20 28.48 -26.75
CA LEU A 499 -3.04 29.38 -26.69
C LEU A 499 -1.76 28.61 -26.34
N LYS A 500 -1.87 27.52 -25.57
CA LYS A 500 -0.77 26.59 -25.31
C LYS A 500 -0.31 25.89 -26.60
N SER A 501 -1.23 25.38 -27.42
CA SER A 501 -0.87 24.73 -28.70
C SER A 501 -0.23 25.69 -29.71
N GLN A 502 -0.55 26.99 -29.61
CA GLN A 502 0.03 28.04 -30.45
C GLN A 502 1.41 28.54 -29.99
N THR A 503 1.97 27.94 -28.92
CA THR A 503 3.25 28.32 -28.27
C THR A 503 3.34 29.80 -27.85
N VAL A 504 2.20 30.47 -27.71
CA VAL A 504 2.08 31.87 -27.20
C VAL A 504 1.72 31.91 -25.72
N TYR A 505 1.53 30.74 -25.10
CA TYR A 505 1.23 30.59 -23.69
C TYR A 505 2.25 29.64 -23.01
N PRO A 506 3.50 30.10 -22.80
CA PRO A 506 4.57 29.28 -22.23
C PRO A 506 4.25 28.77 -20.82
N GLU A 507 3.42 29.50 -20.07
CA GLU A 507 2.98 29.07 -18.73
C GLU A 507 1.99 27.88 -18.83
N GLY A 508 1.26 27.74 -19.93
CA GLY A 508 0.49 26.54 -20.27
C GLY A 508 -0.58 26.11 -19.25
N LEU A 509 -1.03 27.02 -18.38
CA LEU A 509 -1.99 26.75 -17.30
C LEU A 509 -3.43 26.74 -17.82
N ILE A 510 -4.16 25.64 -17.61
CA ILE A 510 -5.57 25.50 -17.99
C ILE A 510 -6.40 25.54 -16.70
N THR A 511 -6.92 26.72 -16.36
CA THR A 511 -7.61 26.97 -15.08
C THR A 511 -9.06 27.40 -15.24
N GLY A 512 -9.45 27.87 -16.44
CA GLY A 512 -10.74 28.50 -16.69
C GLY A 512 -10.83 29.92 -16.15
N ASN A 513 -9.72 30.47 -15.65
CA ASN A 513 -9.63 31.84 -15.14
C ASN A 513 -8.85 32.73 -16.11
N PHE A 514 -9.48 33.80 -16.58
CA PHE A 514 -8.88 34.75 -17.49
C PHE A 514 -8.19 35.85 -16.67
N LEU A 515 -6.97 35.57 -16.22
CA LEU A 515 -6.16 36.49 -15.41
C LEU A 515 -4.94 36.99 -16.20
N ALA A 516 -3.92 37.50 -15.51
CA ALA A 516 -2.81 38.23 -16.13
C ALA A 516 -2.02 37.39 -17.16
N LEU A 517 -1.83 36.10 -16.88
CA LEU A 517 -1.11 35.20 -17.77
C LEU A 517 -1.91 34.90 -19.05
N THR A 518 -3.20 34.56 -18.90
CA THR A 518 -4.11 34.38 -20.05
C THR A 518 -4.21 35.63 -20.89
N LYS A 519 -4.33 36.81 -20.25
CA LYS A 519 -4.33 38.11 -20.96
C LYS A 519 -3.05 38.33 -21.75
N SER A 520 -1.89 38.05 -21.15
CA SER A 520 -0.58 38.19 -21.81
C SER A 520 -0.44 37.24 -22.99
N ALA A 521 -0.93 36.01 -22.87
CA ALA A 521 -0.95 35.05 -23.97
C ALA A 521 -1.88 35.47 -25.11
N VAL A 522 -3.05 36.05 -24.80
CA VAL A 522 -3.94 36.63 -25.82
C VAL A 522 -3.27 37.81 -26.53
N ILE A 523 -2.57 38.69 -25.80
CA ILE A 523 -1.82 39.80 -26.42
C ILE A 523 -0.78 39.25 -27.41
N ARG A 524 0.02 38.27 -26.99
CA ARG A 524 1.01 37.64 -27.88
C ARG A 524 0.38 36.99 -29.11
N PHE A 525 -0.77 36.33 -28.95
CA PHE A 525 -1.54 35.79 -30.08
C PHE A 525 -2.02 36.89 -31.03
N GLN A 526 -2.59 37.97 -30.49
CA GLN A 526 -3.09 39.09 -31.28
C GLN A 526 -1.97 39.78 -32.04
N GLU A 527 -0.80 39.95 -31.43
CA GLU A 527 0.39 40.53 -32.07
C GLU A 527 0.99 39.59 -33.12
N LYS A 528 0.99 38.27 -32.88
CA LYS A 528 1.40 37.25 -33.87
C LYS A 528 0.54 37.31 -35.14
N TYR A 529 -0.74 37.62 -35.02
CA TYR A 529 -1.68 37.76 -36.14
C TYR A 529 -2.17 39.21 -36.33
N ALA A 530 -1.28 40.19 -36.09
CA ALA A 530 -1.63 41.61 -36.06
C ALA A 530 -2.30 42.11 -37.36
N SER A 531 -1.85 41.62 -38.53
CA SER A 531 -2.44 41.99 -39.82
C SER A 531 -3.91 41.61 -39.97
N GLU A 532 -4.35 40.54 -39.31
CA GLU A 532 -5.70 39.98 -39.41
C GLU A 532 -6.60 40.39 -38.24
N ILE A 533 -6.01 40.62 -37.06
CA ILE A 533 -6.74 40.92 -35.83
C ILE A 533 -6.69 42.41 -35.46
N LEU A 534 -5.50 43.04 -35.52
CA LEU A 534 -5.27 44.37 -34.97
C LEU A 534 -5.39 45.49 -36.02
N ASN A 535 -4.74 45.33 -37.19
CA ASN A 535 -4.73 46.33 -38.25
C ASN A 535 -6.14 46.69 -38.76
N PRO A 536 -7.08 45.74 -38.96
CA PRO A 536 -8.44 46.07 -39.39
C PRO A 536 -9.24 46.89 -38.38
N LEU A 537 -8.80 46.91 -37.12
CA LEU A 537 -9.41 47.66 -36.03
C LEU A 537 -8.65 48.97 -35.72
N GLY A 538 -7.59 49.29 -36.48
CA GLY A 538 -6.73 50.45 -36.23
C GLY A 538 -5.91 50.35 -34.94
N LEU A 539 -5.64 49.14 -34.45
CA LEU A 539 -4.88 48.90 -33.21
C LEU A 539 -3.43 48.59 -33.52
N GLU A 540 -2.51 49.23 -32.79
CA GLU A 540 -1.07 49.00 -32.93
C GLU A 540 -0.52 47.92 -31.97
N LYS A 541 -1.28 47.56 -30.93
CA LYS A 541 -0.88 46.61 -29.87
C LYS A 541 -2.02 45.71 -29.46
N GLY A 542 -1.69 44.50 -29.00
CA GLY A 542 -2.67 43.56 -28.48
C GLY A 542 -3.40 44.12 -27.25
N THR A 543 -4.71 43.93 -27.18
CA THR A 543 -5.55 44.43 -26.08
C THR A 543 -5.72 43.40 -24.96
N GLY A 544 -5.52 42.12 -25.26
CA GLY A 544 -5.78 41.02 -24.35
C GLY A 544 -7.27 40.75 -24.14
N TYR A 545 -8.13 41.35 -24.96
CA TYR A 545 -9.57 41.11 -25.03
C TYR A 545 -9.89 40.21 -26.22
N VAL A 546 -10.58 39.09 -25.99
CA VAL A 546 -10.96 38.15 -27.05
C VAL A 546 -12.28 38.57 -27.65
N GLY A 547 -12.21 39.62 -28.48
CA GLY A 547 -13.32 40.14 -29.28
C GLY A 547 -13.54 39.35 -30.56
N GLU A 548 -14.52 39.77 -31.36
CA GLU A 548 -14.96 39.12 -32.61
C GLU A 548 -13.80 38.67 -33.50
N ARG A 549 -12.94 39.60 -33.94
CA ARG A 549 -11.78 39.31 -34.78
C ARG A 549 -10.80 38.29 -34.18
N THR A 550 -10.62 38.32 -32.86
CA THR A 550 -9.74 37.35 -32.17
C THR A 550 -10.39 35.98 -32.12
N ARG A 551 -11.70 35.89 -31.84
CA ARG A 551 -12.45 34.63 -31.88
C ARG A 551 -12.46 34.03 -33.27
N ASP A 552 -12.73 34.83 -34.30
CA ASP A 552 -12.78 34.35 -35.68
C ASP A 552 -11.45 33.69 -36.06
N LYS A 553 -10.34 34.34 -35.71
CA LYS A 553 -9.01 33.78 -35.97
C LYS A 553 -8.74 32.52 -35.15
N ILE A 554 -9.15 32.46 -33.89
CA ILE A 554 -8.99 31.25 -33.06
C ILE A 554 -9.83 30.09 -33.62
N ASN A 555 -11.10 30.35 -33.94
CA ASN A 555 -12.03 29.34 -34.43
C ASN A 555 -11.59 28.75 -35.78
N GLN A 556 -10.90 29.51 -36.63
CA GLN A 556 -10.27 28.95 -37.84
C GLN A 556 -9.31 27.80 -37.56
N PHE A 557 -8.67 27.77 -36.38
CA PHE A 557 -7.77 26.69 -35.98
C PHE A 557 -8.47 25.57 -35.21
N LEU A 558 -9.68 25.81 -34.69
CA LEU A 558 -10.45 24.84 -33.92
C LEU A 558 -11.40 24.00 -34.79
N VAL A 559 -11.73 24.46 -36.00
CA VAL A 559 -12.65 23.79 -36.95
C VAL A 559 -11.91 22.80 -37.88
N VAL A 560 -11.08 21.91 -37.33
CA VAL A 560 -10.42 20.82 -38.10
C VAL A 560 -10.79 19.45 -37.57
#